data_AF-A0A8S9E3C7-F1
#
_entry.id   AF-A0A8S9E3C7-F1
#
_cell.length_a   1.000
_cell.length_b   1.000
_cell.length_c   1.000
_cell.angle_alpha   90.00
_cell.angle_beta   90.00
_cell.angle_gamma   90.00
#
_symmetry.space_group_name_H-M   'P 1'
#
loop_
_entity.id
_entity.type
_entity.pdbx_description
1 polymer ?
#
loop_
_entity_poly.entity_id
_entity_poly.type
_entity_poly.pdbx_seq_one_letter_code
_entity_poly.pdbx_strand_id
1 'polypeptide(L)'
;MKYLSSLLFVLVATGMPVAHAAKDIDNLGALGQANFRLLSQDLGAALSYKALATGEPLGVTGFAIGLSLTGTDLQHPEAWQGATTSADAPDTLLVPKLQVSKGLPAGFDIGAFITSVPDTNIQLLGGELGYAIIDGSMALPSLSVRGTFSRLSGVDQLDLNTTGVELSISKGLAVFTPYAGVGRIWTDSEPATSTGLTSESLQQNKYFLGANINFMLFNLSLEIDETDAVTSYNSMVGVRF
;
A
#
# COMPACT_ATOMS: atom_id res chain seq x y z
N MET A 1 -36.02 15.77 3.10
CA MET A 1 -34.82 16.63 2.97
C MET A 1 -33.78 15.84 2.19
N LYS A 2 -33.75 16.03 0.87
CA LYS A 2 -32.93 15.30 -0.10
C LYS A 2 -31.94 16.27 -0.72
N TYR A 3 -30.85 16.63 -0.04
CA TYR A 3 -29.65 17.26 -0.62
C TYR A 3 -28.51 17.14 0.37
N LEU A 4 -27.91 15.95 0.45
CA LEU A 4 -26.58 15.76 1.03
C LEU A 4 -25.79 14.90 0.04
N SER A 5 -25.57 15.47 -1.15
CA SER A 5 -24.83 14.83 -2.24
C SER A 5 -23.80 15.83 -2.74
N SER A 6 -22.58 15.35 -2.95
CA SER A 6 -21.45 16.02 -3.61
C SER A 6 -20.53 16.86 -2.72
N LEU A 7 -19.79 16.19 -1.84
CA LEU A 7 -18.37 16.51 -1.66
C LEU A 7 -17.58 15.48 -2.47
N LEU A 8 -17.52 15.73 -3.78
CA LEU A 8 -16.67 14.98 -4.70
C LEU A 8 -15.23 15.46 -4.45
N PHE A 9 -14.49 14.74 -3.60
CA PHE A 9 -13.04 14.90 -3.51
C PHE A 9 -12.47 14.40 -4.84
N VAL A 10 -12.09 15.33 -5.72
CA VAL A 10 -11.32 15.02 -6.92
C VAL A 10 -9.93 14.63 -6.45
N LEU A 11 -9.74 13.33 -6.19
CA LEU A 11 -8.42 12.74 -6.23
C LEU A 11 -7.98 12.86 -7.70
N VAL A 12 -6.92 13.61 -7.94
CA VAL A 12 -6.36 13.78 -9.29
C VAL A 12 -5.73 12.43 -9.70
N ALA A 13 -6.56 11.54 -10.23
CA ALA A 13 -6.14 10.37 -10.97
C ALA A 13 -5.71 10.83 -12.37
N THR A 14 -4.54 11.44 -12.49
CA THR A 14 -3.95 11.70 -13.81
C THR A 14 -3.57 10.36 -14.42
N GLY A 15 -4.46 9.81 -15.26
CA GLY A 15 -4.13 8.77 -16.24
C GLY A 15 -4.39 7.32 -15.86
N MET A 16 -4.99 7.03 -14.70
CA MET A 16 -5.40 5.65 -14.40
C MET A 16 -6.62 5.28 -15.26
N PRO A 17 -6.59 4.21 -16.08
CA PRO A 17 -7.81 3.60 -16.55
C PRO A 17 -8.64 3.25 -15.31
N VAL A 18 -9.91 3.66 -15.28
CA VAL A 18 -10.86 3.24 -14.26
C VAL A 18 -11.04 1.73 -14.41
N ALA A 19 -10.22 0.98 -13.67
CA ALA A 19 -10.21 -0.46 -13.69
C ALA A 19 -11.53 -1.01 -13.14
N HIS A 20 -11.93 -2.15 -13.71
CA HIS A 20 -13.04 -2.95 -13.21
C HIS A 20 -12.89 -3.16 -11.71
N ALA A 21 -13.96 -2.95 -10.95
CA ALA A 21 -13.94 -3.22 -9.51
C ALA A 21 -13.52 -4.68 -9.30
N ALA A 22 -12.49 -4.88 -8.47
CA ALA A 22 -12.10 -6.21 -8.05
C ALA A 22 -13.30 -6.96 -7.48
N LYS A 23 -13.25 -8.29 -7.54
CA LYS A 23 -14.30 -9.17 -7.04
C LYS A 23 -13.78 -10.02 -5.89
N ASP A 24 -14.73 -10.63 -5.18
CA ASP A 24 -14.43 -11.49 -4.05
C ASP A 24 -13.41 -12.58 -4.44
N ILE A 25 -12.47 -12.83 -3.54
CA ILE A 25 -11.63 -14.03 -3.57
C ILE A 25 -12.44 -15.12 -2.86
N ASP A 26 -13.08 -15.98 -3.63
CA ASP A 26 -14.07 -16.96 -3.15
C ASP A 26 -13.96 -18.34 -3.82
N ASN A 27 -12.95 -18.55 -4.67
CA ASN A 27 -12.78 -19.78 -5.44
C ASN A 27 -11.34 -20.34 -5.41
N LEU A 28 -10.61 -20.16 -4.30
CA LEU A 28 -9.21 -20.63 -4.20
C LEU A 28 -9.08 -22.14 -4.38
N GLY A 29 -10.08 -22.94 -4.01
CA GLY A 29 -10.08 -24.39 -4.23
C GLY A 29 -10.08 -24.82 -5.71
N ALA A 30 -10.36 -23.90 -6.65
CA ALA A 30 -10.24 -24.17 -8.09
C ALA A 30 -8.82 -23.97 -8.62
N LEU A 31 -7.93 -23.35 -7.83
CA LEU A 31 -6.55 -23.11 -8.24
C LEU A 31 -5.68 -24.35 -8.04
N GLY A 32 -4.70 -24.52 -8.93
CA GLY A 32 -3.52 -25.34 -8.65
C GLY A 32 -2.48 -24.57 -7.85
N GLN A 33 -1.56 -25.29 -7.19
CA GLN A 33 -0.53 -24.69 -6.34
C GLN A 33 0.30 -23.59 -7.05
N ALA A 34 0.62 -23.79 -8.34
CA ALA A 34 1.36 -22.80 -9.11
C ALA A 34 0.59 -21.48 -9.24
N ASN A 35 -0.69 -21.53 -9.58
CA ASN A 35 -1.53 -20.33 -9.68
C ASN A 35 -1.77 -19.69 -8.32
N PHE A 36 -1.91 -20.49 -7.26
CA PHE A 36 -1.99 -19.95 -5.90
C PHE A 36 -0.75 -19.14 -5.55
N ARG A 37 0.45 -19.66 -5.83
CA ARG A 37 1.71 -18.93 -5.61
C ARG A 37 1.77 -17.60 -6.37
N LEU A 38 1.33 -17.58 -7.63
CA LEU A 38 1.28 -16.37 -8.46
C LEU A 38 0.28 -15.34 -7.91
N LEU A 39 -0.90 -15.82 -7.49
CA LEU A 39 -1.89 -14.98 -6.79
C LEU A 39 -1.30 -14.39 -5.50
N SER A 40 -0.64 -15.20 -4.67
CA SER A 40 0.02 -14.75 -3.44
C SER A 40 1.10 -13.70 -3.71
N GLN A 41 1.80 -13.77 -4.86
CA GLN A 41 2.80 -12.79 -5.26
C GLN A 41 2.18 -11.44 -5.60
N ASP A 42 1.11 -11.44 -6.40
CA ASP A 42 0.35 -10.24 -6.75
C ASP A 42 -0.30 -9.61 -5.52
N LEU A 43 -0.93 -10.44 -4.67
CA LEU A 43 -1.53 -9.99 -3.41
C LEU A 43 -0.48 -9.42 -2.46
N GLY A 44 0.68 -10.07 -2.30
CA GLY A 44 1.77 -9.58 -1.47
C GLY A 44 2.21 -8.16 -1.87
N ALA A 45 2.39 -7.94 -3.17
CA ALA A 45 2.73 -6.61 -3.69
C ALA A 45 1.59 -5.59 -3.49
N ALA A 46 0.36 -5.94 -3.86
CA ALA A 46 -0.77 -5.03 -3.81
C ALA A 46 -1.15 -4.62 -2.39
N LEU A 47 -1.13 -5.59 -1.47
CA LEU A 47 -1.64 -5.49 -0.11
C LEU A 47 -0.57 -5.11 0.92
N SER A 48 0.70 -5.04 0.53
CA SER A 48 1.78 -4.55 1.38
C SER A 48 1.53 -3.11 1.85
N TYR A 49 2.12 -2.77 3.00
CA TYR A 49 2.06 -1.40 3.51
C TYR A 49 2.79 -0.45 2.56
N LYS A 50 2.12 0.64 2.19
CA LYS A 50 2.66 1.71 1.35
C LYS A 50 2.63 2.97 2.18
N ALA A 51 3.81 3.43 2.59
CA ALA A 51 3.90 4.49 3.57
C ALA A 51 3.62 5.88 2.99
N LEU A 52 4.01 6.11 1.73
CA LEU A 52 3.81 7.39 1.03
C LEU A 52 4.38 8.58 1.81
N ALA A 53 5.49 8.32 2.52
CA ALA A 53 6.09 9.20 3.49
C ALA A 53 7.56 9.45 3.16
N THR A 54 7.99 10.70 3.38
CA THR A 54 9.37 11.15 3.21
C THR A 54 10.28 10.50 4.26
N GLY A 55 11.60 10.62 4.08
CA GLY A 55 12.57 10.13 5.06
C GLY A 55 12.77 11.05 6.27
N GLU A 56 12.20 12.26 6.24
CA GLU A 56 12.22 13.20 7.36
C GLU A 56 11.14 12.84 8.40
N PRO A 57 11.47 12.86 9.71
CA PRO A 57 10.51 12.50 10.74
C PRO A 57 9.38 13.52 10.87
N LEU A 58 8.22 13.07 11.31
CA LEU A 58 7.08 13.96 11.58
C LEU A 58 7.36 14.93 12.73
N GLY A 59 8.17 14.49 13.70
CA GLY A 59 8.51 15.22 14.93
C GLY A 59 7.52 14.96 16.07
N VAL A 60 7.93 15.26 17.31
CA VAL A 60 7.19 14.88 18.55
C VAL A 60 5.79 15.48 18.62
N THR A 61 5.55 16.64 18.03
CA THR A 61 4.22 17.25 17.94
C THR A 61 3.47 16.84 16.67
N GLY A 62 4.19 16.34 15.66
CA GLY A 62 3.65 16.05 14.33
C GLY A 62 2.66 14.89 14.33
N PHE A 63 1.50 15.13 13.73
CA PHE A 63 0.49 14.14 13.37
C PHE A 63 0.14 14.30 11.88
N ALA A 64 -0.21 13.20 11.24
CA ALA A 64 -0.73 13.18 9.89
C ALA A 64 -1.95 12.27 9.78
N ILE A 65 -2.94 12.71 9.02
CA ILE A 65 -4.10 11.91 8.62
C ILE A 65 -4.26 12.08 7.12
N GLY A 66 -4.40 10.97 6.40
CA GLY A 66 -4.48 10.98 4.95
C GLY A 66 -5.46 9.94 4.40
N LEU A 67 -6.05 10.27 3.25
CA LEU A 67 -6.73 9.31 2.40
C LEU A 67 -5.78 8.96 1.25
N SER A 68 -5.48 7.68 1.09
CA SER A 68 -4.65 7.20 0.00
C SER A 68 -5.41 6.26 -0.94
N LEU A 69 -4.95 6.20 -2.18
CA LEU A 69 -5.41 5.24 -3.17
C LEU A 69 -4.19 4.62 -3.83
N THR A 70 -4.15 3.30 -3.81
CA THR A 70 -3.16 2.48 -4.50
C THR A 70 -3.86 1.75 -5.65
N GLY A 71 -3.34 1.87 -6.87
CA GLY A 71 -3.68 0.99 -7.98
C GLY A 71 -2.50 0.07 -8.27
N THR A 72 -2.71 -1.24 -8.23
CA THR A 72 -1.67 -2.25 -8.47
C THR A 72 -1.98 -3.03 -9.74
N ASP A 73 -1.09 -3.01 -10.72
CA ASP A 73 -1.23 -3.75 -11.97
C ASP A 73 -0.84 -5.21 -11.74
N LEU A 74 -1.83 -6.09 -11.86
CA LEU A 74 -1.71 -7.50 -11.54
C LEU A 74 -0.96 -8.21 -12.67
N GLN A 75 0.10 -8.94 -12.31
CA GLN A 75 0.96 -9.62 -13.29
C GLN A 75 0.41 -10.98 -13.72
N HIS A 76 -0.49 -11.55 -12.91
CA HIS A 76 -1.03 -12.88 -13.12
C HIS A 76 -2.56 -12.86 -13.15
N PRO A 77 -3.19 -12.15 -14.10
CA PRO A 77 -4.65 -12.00 -14.16
C PRO A 77 -5.37 -13.35 -14.28
N GLU A 78 -4.75 -14.37 -14.88
CA GLU A 78 -5.27 -15.74 -14.91
C GLU A 78 -5.38 -16.40 -13.54
N ALA A 79 -4.45 -16.10 -12.62
CA ALA A 79 -4.50 -16.60 -11.25
C ALA A 79 -5.65 -15.92 -10.48
N TRP A 80 -5.85 -14.63 -10.72
CA TRP A 80 -6.99 -13.88 -10.20
C TRP A 80 -8.33 -14.38 -10.73
N GLN A 81 -8.41 -14.69 -12.02
CA GLN A 81 -9.63 -15.21 -12.63
C GLN A 81 -10.02 -16.58 -12.08
N GLY A 82 -9.04 -17.45 -11.81
CA GLY A 82 -9.31 -18.73 -11.16
C GLY A 82 -9.69 -18.60 -9.67
N ALA A 83 -9.25 -17.51 -9.01
CA ALA A 83 -9.50 -17.25 -7.59
C ALA A 83 -10.90 -16.69 -7.29
N THR A 84 -11.63 -16.29 -8.33
CA THR A 84 -12.97 -15.69 -8.21
C THR A 84 -14.01 -16.50 -8.99
N THR A 85 -15.25 -16.50 -8.52
CA THR A 85 -16.41 -17.04 -9.26
C THR A 85 -16.93 -16.09 -10.34
N SER A 86 -16.40 -14.87 -10.42
CA SER A 86 -16.80 -13.84 -11.38
C SER A 86 -16.14 -14.02 -12.75
N ALA A 87 -16.81 -13.58 -13.83
CA ALA A 87 -16.34 -13.77 -15.19
C ALA A 87 -15.07 -12.96 -15.54
N ASP A 88 -14.87 -11.81 -14.88
CA ASP A 88 -13.81 -10.86 -15.19
C ASP A 88 -12.96 -10.58 -13.95
N ALA A 89 -11.70 -11.01 -13.97
CA ALA A 89 -10.70 -10.55 -13.00
C ALA A 89 -10.25 -9.12 -13.37
N PRO A 90 -9.95 -8.26 -12.38
CA PRO A 90 -9.43 -6.93 -12.67
C PRO A 90 -7.99 -7.01 -13.20
N ASP A 91 -7.61 -6.12 -14.12
CA ASP A 91 -6.20 -5.92 -14.49
C ASP A 91 -5.45 -5.11 -13.43
N THR A 92 -6.16 -4.24 -12.72
CA THR A 92 -5.61 -3.37 -11.68
C THR A 92 -6.46 -3.47 -10.41
N LEU A 93 -5.83 -3.80 -9.28
CA LEU A 93 -6.47 -3.78 -7.96
C LEU A 93 -6.37 -2.39 -7.34
N LEU A 94 -7.53 -1.75 -7.10
CA LEU A 94 -7.63 -0.46 -6.44
C LEU A 94 -7.89 -0.64 -4.93
N VAL A 95 -6.99 -0.11 -4.10
CA VAL A 95 -7.05 -0.21 -2.63
C VAL A 95 -7.07 1.20 -2.03
N PRO A 96 -8.25 1.75 -1.69
CA PRO A 96 -8.35 3.01 -0.96
C PRO A 96 -7.98 2.77 0.50
N LYS A 97 -7.29 3.70 1.19
CA LYS A 97 -6.92 3.53 2.60
C LYS A 97 -7.14 4.82 3.37
N LEU A 98 -7.52 4.68 4.64
CA LEU A 98 -7.43 5.74 5.63
C LEU A 98 -6.18 5.50 6.45
N GLN A 99 -5.25 6.46 6.43
CA GLN A 99 -3.94 6.36 7.08
C GLN A 99 -3.77 7.44 8.14
N VAL A 100 -3.15 7.06 9.25
CA VAL A 100 -2.78 7.95 10.35
C VAL A 100 -1.32 7.71 10.71
N SER A 101 -0.58 8.78 10.97
CA SER A 101 0.83 8.70 11.38
C SER A 101 1.14 9.71 12.47
N LYS A 102 2.10 9.35 13.33
CA LYS A 102 2.51 10.11 14.49
C LYS A 102 4.03 10.07 14.63
N GLY A 103 4.65 11.25 14.66
CA GLY A 103 6.03 11.37 15.10
C GLY A 103 6.22 11.27 16.62
N LEU A 104 7.30 10.60 16.98
CA LEU A 104 7.73 10.27 18.32
C LEU A 104 9.11 10.91 18.61
N PRO A 105 9.56 10.92 19.87
CA PRO A 105 10.91 11.37 20.21
C PRO A 105 12.01 10.57 19.49
N ALA A 106 13.19 11.19 19.37
CA ALA A 106 14.39 10.57 18.79
C ALA A 106 14.26 10.10 17.33
N GLY A 107 13.43 10.77 16.52
CA GLY A 107 13.34 10.51 15.07
C GLY A 107 12.52 9.27 14.71
N PHE A 108 11.76 8.71 15.66
CA PHE A 108 10.84 7.62 15.39
C PHE A 108 9.50 8.15 14.88
N ASP A 109 8.89 7.43 13.96
CA ASP A 109 7.51 7.66 13.52
C ASP A 109 6.75 6.33 13.58
N ILE A 110 5.47 6.37 13.93
CA ILE A 110 4.56 5.23 13.81
C ILE A 110 3.41 5.60 12.90
N GLY A 111 2.92 4.62 12.14
CA GLY A 111 1.78 4.80 11.27
C GLY A 111 0.89 3.58 11.25
N ALA A 112 -0.37 3.77 10.87
CA ALA A 112 -1.34 2.71 10.69
C ALA A 112 -2.31 3.07 9.57
N PHE A 113 -2.86 2.06 8.90
CA PHE A 113 -3.99 2.25 7.99
C PHE A 113 -5.06 1.20 8.22
N ILE A 114 -6.29 1.55 7.81
CA ILE A 114 -7.38 0.60 7.63
C ILE A 114 -7.99 0.76 6.23
N THR A 115 -8.55 -0.31 5.69
CA THR A 115 -9.28 -0.29 4.43
C THR A 115 -10.30 -1.41 4.32
N SER A 116 -11.34 -1.14 3.55
CA SER A 116 -12.20 -2.14 2.93
C SER A 116 -12.25 -1.82 1.44
N VAL A 117 -11.87 -2.77 0.60
CA VAL A 117 -11.85 -2.58 -0.85
C VAL A 117 -13.29 -2.69 -1.37
N PRO A 118 -13.82 -1.64 -2.05
CA PRO A 118 -15.18 -1.66 -2.56
C PRO A 118 -15.45 -2.86 -3.47
N ASP A 119 -16.67 -3.40 -3.37
CA ASP A 119 -17.15 -4.53 -4.18
C ASP A 119 -16.36 -5.85 -4.03
N THR A 120 -15.58 -5.97 -2.93
CA THR A 120 -14.86 -7.19 -2.55
C THR A 120 -15.04 -7.55 -1.08
N ASN A 121 -14.62 -8.75 -0.73
CA ASN A 121 -14.45 -9.23 0.64
C ASN A 121 -13.08 -8.85 1.25
N ILE A 122 -12.25 -8.06 0.56
CA ILE A 122 -10.91 -7.69 0.99
C ILE A 122 -10.97 -6.54 2.00
N GLN A 123 -10.51 -6.83 3.22
CA GLN A 123 -10.25 -5.84 4.26
C GLN A 123 -8.79 -5.91 4.68
N LEU A 124 -8.17 -4.77 4.95
CA LEU A 124 -6.80 -4.76 5.46
C LEU A 124 -6.65 -3.79 6.62
N LEU A 125 -5.76 -4.18 7.52
CA LEU A 125 -5.14 -3.29 8.47
C LEU A 125 -3.62 -3.40 8.33
N GLY A 126 -2.92 -2.31 8.60
CA GLY A 126 -1.47 -2.32 8.57
C GLY A 126 -0.86 -1.29 9.50
N GLY A 127 0.42 -1.47 9.80
CA GLY A 127 1.21 -0.61 10.65
C GLY A 127 2.63 -0.42 10.11
N GLU A 128 3.24 0.70 10.48
CA GLU A 128 4.66 0.97 10.26
C GLU A 128 5.35 1.51 11.51
N LEU A 129 6.64 1.24 11.60
CA LEU A 129 7.58 1.88 12.51
C LEU A 129 8.76 2.39 11.69
N GLY A 130 8.90 3.71 11.62
CA GLY A 130 9.99 4.41 10.95
C GLY A 130 11.02 4.94 11.93
N TYR A 131 12.27 5.02 11.48
CA TYR A 131 13.37 5.67 12.19
C TYR A 131 14.20 6.52 11.22
N ALA A 132 14.31 7.81 11.51
CA ALA A 132 15.18 8.73 10.81
C ALA A 132 16.63 8.52 11.27
N ILE A 133 17.45 7.98 10.38
CA ILE A 133 18.89 7.81 10.59
C ILE A 133 19.59 9.16 10.44
N ILE A 134 19.13 9.96 9.46
CA ILE A 134 19.59 11.32 9.21
C ILE A 134 18.37 12.21 9.06
N ASP A 135 18.19 13.12 10.03
CA ASP A 135 17.21 14.20 9.96
C ASP A 135 17.69 15.17 8.86
N GLY A 136 16.99 15.19 7.73
CA GLY A 136 17.35 16.00 6.57
C GLY A 136 17.54 17.48 6.91
N SER A 137 18.31 18.20 6.08
CA SER A 137 18.49 19.65 6.23
C SER A 137 18.57 20.34 4.86
N MET A 138 18.71 21.67 4.86
CA MET A 138 18.97 22.39 3.60
C MET A 138 20.21 21.85 2.87
N ALA A 139 21.24 21.41 3.61
CA ALA A 139 22.48 20.89 3.03
C ALA A 139 22.45 19.37 2.81
N LEU A 140 21.81 18.60 3.70
CA LEU A 140 21.86 17.13 3.69
C LEU A 140 20.53 16.51 3.27
N PRO A 141 20.52 15.40 2.50
CA PRO A 141 19.33 14.59 2.33
C PRO A 141 18.98 13.90 3.66
N SER A 142 17.71 13.53 3.82
CA SER A 142 17.27 12.65 4.90
C SER A 142 17.52 11.20 4.53
N LEU A 143 17.75 10.35 5.53
CA LEU A 143 17.84 8.91 5.37
C LEU A 143 17.03 8.25 6.48
N SER A 144 16.17 7.30 6.13
CA SER A 144 15.37 6.55 7.10
C SER A 144 15.32 5.07 6.79
N VAL A 145 15.01 4.30 7.82
CA VAL A 145 14.61 2.89 7.72
C VAL A 145 13.21 2.75 8.28
N ARG A 146 12.40 1.87 7.70
CA ARG A 146 11.08 1.52 8.25
C ARG A 146 10.87 0.01 8.26
N GLY A 147 10.21 -0.46 9.30
CA GLY A 147 9.57 -1.76 9.34
C GLY A 147 8.08 -1.60 9.08
N THR A 148 7.51 -2.49 8.28
CA THR A 148 6.09 -2.45 7.90
C THR A 148 5.41 -3.79 8.12
N PHE A 149 4.10 -3.75 8.35
CA PHE A 149 3.27 -4.93 8.47
C PHE A 149 1.87 -4.65 7.90
N SER A 150 1.28 -5.62 7.21
CA SER A 150 -0.14 -5.60 6.88
C SER A 150 -0.75 -6.99 7.02
N ARG A 151 -2.06 -7.03 7.28
CA ARG A 151 -2.84 -8.27 7.36
C ARG A 151 -4.13 -8.12 6.57
N LEU A 152 -4.39 -9.11 5.72
CA LEU A 152 -5.65 -9.33 5.03
C LEU A 152 -6.66 -9.97 6.00
N SER A 153 -7.90 -9.51 5.92
CA SER A 153 -9.06 -10.11 6.54
C SER A 153 -10.26 -10.05 5.60
N GLY A 154 -11.35 -10.73 5.96
CA GLY A 154 -12.59 -10.78 5.18
C GLY A 154 -12.61 -11.83 4.07
N VAL A 155 -11.46 -12.36 3.66
CA VAL A 155 -11.35 -13.50 2.72
C VAL A 155 -11.34 -14.81 3.50
N ASP A 156 -12.48 -15.50 3.57
CA ASP A 156 -12.63 -16.73 4.38
C ASP A 156 -11.68 -17.88 3.96
N GLN A 157 -11.25 -17.89 2.69
CA GLN A 157 -10.40 -18.93 2.14
C GLN A 157 -8.90 -18.62 2.24
N LEU A 158 -8.52 -17.44 2.77
CA LEU A 158 -7.13 -16.96 2.75
C LEU A 158 -6.80 -16.10 3.96
N ASP A 159 -5.82 -16.54 4.77
CA ASP A 159 -5.07 -15.63 5.63
C ASP A 159 -3.82 -15.16 4.86
N LEU A 160 -3.59 -13.85 4.82
CA LEU A 160 -2.41 -13.28 4.19
C LEU A 160 -1.88 -12.16 5.06
N ASN A 161 -0.58 -12.19 5.31
CA ASN A 161 0.12 -11.11 5.95
C ASN A 161 1.36 -10.73 5.16
N THR A 162 1.75 -9.47 5.29
CA THR A 162 3.02 -8.99 4.77
C THR A 162 3.83 -8.36 5.89
N THR A 163 5.13 -8.58 5.86
CA THR A 163 6.10 -7.88 6.69
C THR A 163 7.13 -7.25 5.76
N GLY A 164 7.60 -6.05 6.05
CA GLY A 164 8.55 -5.36 5.18
C GLY A 164 9.63 -4.62 5.95
N VAL A 165 10.78 -4.45 5.29
CA VAL A 165 11.84 -3.53 5.72
C VAL A 165 12.26 -2.71 4.52
N GLU A 166 12.26 -1.39 4.67
CA GLU A 166 12.53 -0.44 3.59
C GLU A 166 13.51 0.65 4.04
N LEU A 167 14.45 1.00 3.17
CA LEU A 167 15.35 2.14 3.30
C LEU A 167 14.90 3.24 2.35
N SER A 168 14.84 4.48 2.85
CA SER A 168 14.38 5.63 2.07
C SER A 168 15.33 6.82 2.20
N ILE A 169 15.58 7.49 1.08
CA ILE A 169 16.31 8.74 1.00
C ILE A 169 15.38 9.83 0.44
N SER A 170 15.39 11.01 1.05
CA SER A 170 14.57 12.14 0.57
C SER A 170 15.29 13.48 0.70
N LYS A 171 14.81 14.50 -0.01
CA LYS A 171 15.39 15.83 0.05
C LYS A 171 14.30 16.90 0.06
N GLY A 172 14.17 17.68 1.13
CA GLY A 172 13.27 18.83 1.15
C GLY A 172 13.71 19.94 0.18
N LEU A 173 12.84 20.31 -0.77
CA LEU A 173 13.01 21.42 -1.72
C LEU A 173 11.81 22.38 -1.63
N ALA A 174 11.84 23.26 -0.63
CA ALA A 174 10.75 24.22 -0.36
C ALA A 174 9.37 23.53 -0.18
N VAL A 175 8.55 23.53 -1.23
CA VAL A 175 7.20 22.90 -1.23
C VAL A 175 7.20 21.46 -1.74
N PHE A 176 8.31 20.98 -2.30
CA PHE A 176 8.42 19.70 -2.97
C PHE A 176 9.51 18.85 -2.30
N THR A 177 9.22 17.60 -1.98
CA THR A 177 10.17 16.69 -1.33
C THR A 177 10.22 15.39 -2.13
N PRO A 178 11.13 15.25 -3.11
CA PRO A 178 11.34 13.99 -3.79
C PRO A 178 11.96 12.98 -2.82
N TYR A 179 11.59 11.71 -3.02
CA TYR A 179 12.12 10.60 -2.25
C TYR A 179 12.19 9.33 -3.11
N ALA A 180 13.09 8.44 -2.74
CA ALA A 180 13.20 7.12 -3.33
C ALA A 180 13.62 6.12 -2.27
N GLY A 181 13.48 4.84 -2.57
CA GLY A 181 13.93 3.81 -1.65
C GLY A 181 13.90 2.41 -2.22
N VAL A 182 14.42 1.51 -1.39
CA VAL A 182 14.54 0.09 -1.68
C VAL A 182 14.13 -0.69 -0.43
N GLY A 183 13.60 -1.89 -0.61
CA GLY A 183 13.18 -2.72 0.50
C GLY A 183 12.99 -4.17 0.12
N ARG A 184 12.54 -4.93 1.11
CA ARG A 184 12.11 -6.31 0.94
C ARG A 184 10.80 -6.52 1.67
N ILE A 185 9.89 -7.20 1.01
CA ILE A 185 8.59 -7.62 1.52
C ILE A 185 8.61 -9.14 1.64
N TRP A 186 8.20 -9.63 2.80
CA TRP A 186 7.91 -11.03 3.07
C TRP A 186 6.41 -11.18 3.11
N THR A 187 5.87 -12.11 2.31
CA THR A 187 4.44 -12.39 2.23
C THR A 187 4.21 -13.83 2.64
N ASP A 188 3.44 -14.03 3.70
CA ASP A 188 2.97 -15.36 4.11
C ASP A 188 1.50 -15.48 3.74
N SER A 189 1.18 -16.50 2.95
CA SER A 189 -0.14 -16.73 2.37
C SER A 189 -0.60 -18.14 2.74
N GLU A 190 -1.60 -18.22 3.60
CA GLU A 190 -2.12 -19.45 4.19
C GLU A 190 -3.55 -19.69 3.68
N PRO A 191 -3.75 -20.61 2.72
CA PRO A 191 -5.08 -20.94 2.24
C PRO A 191 -5.83 -21.80 3.26
N ALA A 192 -7.15 -21.70 3.28
CA ALA A 192 -7.98 -22.57 4.11
C ALA A 192 -7.79 -24.04 3.72
N THR A 193 -7.81 -24.95 4.69
CA THR A 193 -7.59 -26.39 4.48
C THR A 193 -8.59 -27.02 3.48
N SER A 194 -9.78 -26.44 3.35
CA SER A 194 -10.81 -26.86 2.39
C SER A 194 -10.42 -26.65 0.92
N THR A 195 -9.43 -25.81 0.64
CA THR A 195 -8.96 -25.53 -0.73
C THR A 195 -8.04 -26.63 -1.27
N GLY A 196 -7.44 -27.45 -0.40
CA GLY A 196 -6.43 -28.44 -0.79
C GLY A 196 -5.06 -27.86 -1.19
N LEU A 197 -4.88 -26.53 -1.07
CA LEU A 197 -3.63 -25.83 -1.34
C LEU A 197 -2.69 -25.84 -0.13
N THR A 198 -1.40 -25.66 -0.38
CA THR A 198 -0.38 -25.48 0.66
C THR A 198 0.02 -24.03 0.81
N SER A 199 0.46 -23.64 2.01
CA SER A 199 0.91 -22.28 2.29
C SER A 199 2.11 -21.88 1.42
N GLU A 200 2.17 -20.59 1.10
CA GLU A 200 3.24 -19.97 0.32
C GLU A 200 3.91 -18.88 1.15
N SER A 201 5.24 -18.89 1.14
CA SER A 201 6.07 -17.82 1.72
C SER A 201 6.94 -17.23 0.64
N LEU A 202 6.78 -15.93 0.42
CA LEU A 202 7.40 -15.19 -0.69
C LEU A 202 8.31 -14.10 -0.14
N GLN A 203 9.40 -13.84 -0.85
CA GLN A 203 10.29 -12.71 -0.59
C GLN A 203 10.40 -11.90 -1.86
N GLN A 204 9.95 -10.66 -1.80
CA GLN A 204 9.85 -9.76 -2.95
C GLN A 204 10.72 -8.53 -2.69
N ASN A 205 11.54 -8.13 -3.65
CA ASN A 205 12.28 -6.88 -3.55
C ASN A 205 11.36 -5.73 -3.95
N LYS A 206 11.47 -4.61 -3.25
CA LYS A 206 10.66 -3.42 -3.52
C LYS A 206 11.55 -2.24 -3.86
N TYR A 207 11.16 -1.48 -4.87
CA TYR A 207 11.77 -0.22 -5.26
C TYR A 207 10.67 0.82 -5.37
N PHE A 208 10.91 2.04 -4.90
CA PHE A 208 9.92 3.10 -5.01
C PHE A 208 10.55 4.45 -5.30
N LEU A 209 9.80 5.27 -6.02
CA LEU A 209 10.13 6.65 -6.35
C LEU A 209 8.87 7.49 -6.15
N GLY A 210 8.99 8.56 -5.38
CA GLY A 210 7.85 9.41 -5.10
C GLY A 210 8.24 10.85 -4.82
N ALA A 211 7.20 11.66 -4.62
CA ALA A 211 7.35 13.02 -4.16
C ALA A 211 6.18 13.41 -3.26
N ASN A 212 6.50 14.22 -2.26
CA ASN A 212 5.51 14.86 -1.41
C ASN A 212 5.48 16.37 -1.74
N ILE A 213 4.28 16.92 -1.90
CA ILE A 213 4.04 18.33 -2.17
C ILE A 213 3.28 18.90 -0.98
N ASN A 214 3.88 19.85 -0.29
CA ASN A 214 3.29 20.53 0.86
C ASN A 214 2.66 21.85 0.43
N PHE A 215 1.36 22.01 0.69
CA PHE A 215 0.61 23.22 0.38
C PHE A 215 -0.27 23.64 1.56
N MET A 216 0.14 24.70 2.25
CA MET A 216 -0.54 25.22 3.45
C MET A 216 -0.71 24.12 4.51
N LEU A 217 -1.95 23.69 4.77
CA LEU A 217 -2.30 22.65 5.74
C LEU A 217 -2.37 21.25 5.11
N PHE A 218 -2.35 21.16 3.78
CA PHE A 218 -2.51 19.92 3.04
C PHE A 218 -1.17 19.44 2.50
N ASN A 219 -1.06 18.14 2.33
CA ASN A 219 0.02 17.52 1.57
C ASN A 219 -0.56 16.54 0.54
N LEU A 220 0.14 16.43 -0.58
CA LEU A 220 -0.11 15.45 -1.63
C LEU A 220 1.15 14.60 -1.79
N SER A 221 1.05 13.30 -1.56
CA SER A 221 2.08 12.33 -1.93
C SER A 221 1.69 11.61 -3.22
N LEU A 222 2.65 11.47 -4.12
CA LEU A 222 2.58 10.60 -5.29
C LEU A 222 3.77 9.64 -5.24
N GLU A 223 3.56 8.36 -5.53
CA GLU A 223 4.61 7.34 -5.54
C GLU A 223 4.31 6.31 -6.63
N ILE A 224 5.36 5.85 -7.30
CA ILE A 224 5.33 4.60 -8.07
C ILE A 224 6.25 3.62 -7.35
N ASP A 225 5.77 2.39 -7.15
CA ASP A 225 6.57 1.31 -6.61
C ASP A 225 6.49 0.06 -7.47
N GLU A 226 7.58 -0.71 -7.47
CA GLU A 226 7.67 -2.01 -8.11
C GLU A 226 8.08 -3.01 -7.03
N THR A 227 7.22 -3.99 -6.78
CA THR A 227 7.50 -5.11 -5.88
C THR A 227 7.67 -6.38 -6.71
N ASP A 228 8.93 -6.78 -6.89
CA ASP A 228 9.43 -7.66 -7.94
C ASP A 228 8.99 -7.24 -9.35
N ALA A 229 7.91 -7.80 -9.90
CA ALA A 229 7.41 -7.47 -11.23
C ALA A 229 6.07 -6.73 -11.19
N VAL A 230 5.53 -6.50 -9.99
CA VAL A 230 4.19 -5.94 -9.79
C VAL A 230 4.32 -4.44 -9.55
N THR A 231 3.82 -3.63 -10.49
CA THR A 231 3.85 -2.17 -10.41
C THR A 231 2.63 -1.63 -9.67
N SER A 232 2.84 -0.71 -8.75
CA SER A 232 1.79 0.04 -8.05
C SER A 232 1.96 1.53 -8.25
N TYR A 233 0.85 2.23 -8.41
CA TYR A 233 0.76 3.67 -8.45
C TYR A 233 -0.04 4.14 -7.24
N ASN A 234 0.55 5.05 -6.48
CA ASN A 234 0.01 5.47 -5.21
C ASN A 234 -0.17 6.97 -5.15
N SER A 235 -1.27 7.39 -4.55
CA SER A 235 -1.53 8.79 -4.24
C SER A 235 -2.08 8.91 -2.83
N MET A 236 -1.76 10.01 -2.15
CA MET A 236 -2.34 10.34 -0.85
C MET A 236 -2.54 11.82 -0.72
N VAL A 237 -3.73 12.22 -0.26
CA VAL A 237 -4.00 13.58 0.19
C VAL A 237 -4.20 13.54 1.69
N GLY A 238 -3.47 14.39 2.42
CA GLY A 238 -3.54 14.42 3.87
C GLY A 238 -3.39 15.82 4.46
N VAL A 239 -3.57 15.87 5.77
CA VAL A 239 -3.33 17.04 6.61
C VAL A 239 -2.22 16.67 7.59
N ARG A 240 -1.24 17.57 7.78
CA ARG A 240 -0.14 17.42 8.73
C ARG A 240 -0.14 18.62 9.68
N PHE A 241 -0.07 18.39 11.00
CA PHE A 241 -0.07 19.44 12.02
C PHE A 241 0.76 19.05 13.25
#